data_AF-A0A836JHH4-F1
#
_entry.id   AF-A0A836JHH4-F1
#
_cell.length_a   1.000
_cell.length_b   1.000
_cell.length_c   1.000
_cell.angle_alpha   90.00
_cell.angle_beta   90.00
_cell.angle_gamma   90.00
#
_symmetry.space_group_name_H-M   'P 1'
#
loop_
_entity.id
_entity.type
_entity.pdbx_description
1 polymer ?
#
loop_
_entity_poly.entity_id
_entity_poly.type
_entity_poly.pdbx_seq_one_letter_code
_entity_poly.pdbx_strand_id
1 'polypeptide(L)'
;KSDLCKRGSLSTICFRAGDGRLSEQPALMSLHVVFLRLHNRIATELSALNSQWSDEKLFQEARRIVGAVIQHITYREFLPIILGPQVMKIFDLEVHKKGYYKGYDPTINPTIANSFSTAAYRFGHSLVQRSFIRFDSNHRPIFNSK
;
A
#
# COMPACT_ATOMS: atom_id res chain seq x y z
N LYS A 1 -6.59 -13.58 21.91
CA LYS A 1 -5.83 -12.32 21.66
C LYS A 1 -6.84 -11.19 21.58
N SER A 2 -6.69 -10.10 22.34
CA SER A 2 -7.55 -8.93 22.19
C SER A 2 -7.16 -8.18 20.93
N ASP A 3 -8.11 -7.99 20.02
CA ASP A 3 -7.85 -7.27 18.77
C ASP A 3 -7.55 -5.79 19.09
N LEU A 4 -6.49 -5.23 18.49
CA LEU A 4 -6.04 -3.84 18.70
C LEU A 4 -7.17 -2.82 18.49
N CYS A 5 -8.04 -3.08 17.52
CA CYS A 5 -9.25 -2.30 17.20
C CYS A 5 -10.27 -2.19 18.32
N LYS A 6 -10.28 -3.11 19.31
CA LYS A 6 -11.25 -3.09 20.42
C LYS A 6 -10.82 -2.16 21.56
N ARG A 7 -9.57 -1.67 21.55
CA ARG A 7 -9.09 -0.73 22.57
C ARG A 7 -9.47 0.70 22.18
N GLY A 8 -10.47 1.26 22.87
CA GLY A 8 -10.88 2.67 22.69
C GLY A 8 -11.82 2.96 21.52
N SER A 9 -12.36 1.93 20.86
CA SER A 9 -13.35 2.06 19.78
C SER A 9 -14.78 1.98 20.32
N LEU A 10 -15.67 2.83 19.79
CA LEU A 10 -17.12 2.75 20.01
C LEU A 10 -17.76 1.56 19.26
N SER A 11 -17.11 1.07 18.19
CA SER A 11 -17.53 -0.12 17.44
C SER A 11 -16.88 -1.38 18.00
N THR A 12 -17.67 -2.43 18.22
CA THR A 12 -17.22 -3.77 18.60
C THR A 12 -16.76 -4.62 17.41
N ILE A 13 -17.02 -4.15 16.18
CA ILE A 13 -16.65 -4.82 14.93
C ILE A 13 -15.35 -4.21 14.40
N CYS A 14 -14.38 -5.07 14.18
CA CYS A 14 -13.11 -4.70 13.58
C CYS A 14 -13.15 -4.87 12.07
N PHE A 15 -12.55 -3.90 11.36
CA PHE A 15 -12.28 -4.07 9.94
C PHE A 15 -11.33 -5.27 9.74
N ARG A 16 -11.41 -5.89 8.55
CA ARG A 16 -10.60 -7.05 8.17
C ARG A 16 -9.89 -6.78 6.85
N ALA A 17 -8.62 -7.14 6.78
CA ALA A 17 -7.76 -7.01 5.61
C ALA A 17 -6.69 -8.12 5.62
N GLY A 18 -5.81 -8.13 4.63
CA GLY A 18 -4.69 -9.07 4.56
C GLY A 18 -3.63 -8.89 5.66
N ASP A 19 -3.56 -7.70 6.29
CA ASP A 19 -2.64 -7.41 7.40
C ASP A 19 -3.43 -7.07 8.68
N GLY A 20 -3.06 -7.68 9.81
CA GLY A 20 -3.79 -7.53 11.08
C GLY A 20 -3.64 -6.18 11.79
N ARG A 21 -2.79 -5.28 11.28
CA ARG A 21 -2.54 -3.95 11.86
C ARG A 21 -3.34 -2.84 11.18
N LEU A 22 -4.22 -3.18 10.25
CA LEU A 22 -5.05 -2.22 9.49
C LEU A 22 -5.75 -1.17 10.37
N SER A 23 -6.10 -1.49 11.62
CA SER A 23 -6.77 -0.61 12.58
C SER A 23 -5.82 0.09 13.56
N GLU A 24 -4.51 0.06 13.33
CA GLU A 24 -3.54 0.75 14.19
C GLU A 24 -3.78 2.27 14.19
N GLN A 25 -4.05 2.84 13.02
CA GLN A 25 -4.32 4.27 12.88
C GLN A 25 -5.19 4.55 11.61
N PRO A 26 -5.99 5.63 11.62
CA PRO A 26 -7.02 5.87 10.59
C PRO A 26 -6.48 6.13 9.18
N ALA A 27 -5.31 6.75 8.99
CA ALA A 27 -4.69 6.92 7.68
C ALA A 27 -4.23 5.58 7.04
N LEU A 28 -3.73 4.63 7.84
CA LEU A 28 -3.41 3.28 7.36
C LEU A 28 -4.69 2.57 6.91
N MET A 29 -5.75 2.66 7.71
CA MET A 29 -7.06 2.14 7.37
C MET A 29 -7.60 2.76 6.06
N SER A 30 -7.47 4.09 5.89
CA SER A 30 -7.83 4.77 4.64
C SER A 30 -7.07 4.22 3.44
N LEU A 31 -5.76 3.97 3.57
CA LEU A 31 -4.95 3.41 2.49
C LEU A 31 -5.39 1.99 2.11
N HIS A 32 -5.70 1.13 3.10
CA HIS A 32 -6.29 -0.19 2.84
C HIS A 32 -7.60 -0.09 2.05
N VAL A 33 -8.48 0.85 2.43
CA VAL A 33 -9.76 1.07 1.74
C VAL A 33 -9.55 1.57 0.31
N VAL A 34 -8.57 2.45 0.07
CA VAL A 34 -8.23 2.92 -1.28
C VAL A 34 -7.84 1.75 -2.19
N PHE A 35 -6.95 0.87 -1.76
CA PHE A 35 -6.54 -0.28 -2.58
C PHE A 35 -7.64 -1.34 -2.73
N LEU A 36 -8.49 -1.53 -1.71
CA LEU A 36 -9.68 -2.38 -1.81
C LEU A 36 -10.64 -1.86 -2.90
N ARG A 37 -10.94 -0.56 -2.87
CA ARG A 37 -11.83 0.07 -3.87
C ARG A 37 -11.22 0.03 -5.27
N LEU A 38 -9.91 0.23 -5.38
CA LEU A 38 -9.19 0.12 -6.65
C LEU A 38 -9.30 -1.30 -7.23
N HIS A 39 -9.09 -2.33 -6.41
CA HIS A 39 -9.25 -3.72 -6.82
C HIS A 39 -10.64 -3.98 -7.40
N ASN A 40 -11.70 -3.60 -6.66
CA ASN A 40 -13.07 -3.82 -7.10
C ASN A 40 -13.40 -3.04 -8.38
N ARG A 41 -12.92 -1.80 -8.49
CA ARG A 41 -13.09 -1.00 -9.70
C ARG A 41 -12.46 -1.68 -10.92
N ILE A 42 -11.22 -2.15 -10.79
CA ILE A 42 -10.52 -2.86 -11.88
C ILE A 42 -11.27 -4.15 -12.24
N ALA A 43 -11.71 -4.94 -11.26
CA ALA A 43 -12.48 -6.16 -11.51
C ALA A 43 -13.79 -5.87 -12.25
N THR A 44 -14.52 -4.81 -11.89
CA THR A 44 -15.74 -4.36 -12.59
C THR A 44 -15.43 -3.97 -14.04
N GLU A 45 -14.38 -3.18 -14.26
CA GLU A 45 -13.98 -2.76 -15.61
C GLU A 45 -13.54 -3.97 -16.47
N LEU A 46 -12.77 -4.90 -15.90
CA LEU A 46 -12.36 -6.14 -16.59
C LEU A 46 -13.52 -7.07 -16.92
N SER A 47 -14.52 -7.15 -16.03
CA SER A 47 -15.74 -7.95 -16.23
C SER A 47 -16.56 -7.43 -17.40
N ALA A 48 -16.69 -6.10 -17.52
CA ALA A 48 -17.38 -5.47 -18.65
C ALA A 48 -16.66 -5.71 -19.98
N LEU A 49 -15.32 -5.73 -19.97
CA LEU A 49 -14.49 -5.97 -21.16
C LEU A 49 -14.41 -7.46 -21.54
N ASN A 50 -14.54 -8.36 -20.58
CA ASN A 50 -14.34 -9.80 -20.75
C ASN A 50 -15.50 -10.58 -20.10
N SER A 51 -16.67 -10.55 -20.73
CA SER A 51 -17.90 -11.16 -20.20
C SER A 51 -17.79 -12.67 -19.95
N GLN A 52 -16.85 -13.34 -20.62
CA GLN A 52 -16.56 -14.77 -20.48
C GLN A 52 -15.60 -15.12 -19.32
N TRP A 53 -15.00 -14.14 -18.64
CA TRP A 53 -14.10 -14.42 -17.52
C TRP A 53 -14.87 -14.84 -16.27
N SER A 54 -14.35 -15.86 -15.58
CA SER A 54 -14.85 -16.25 -14.27
C SER A 54 -14.44 -15.24 -13.19
N ASP A 55 -15.16 -15.28 -12.06
CA ASP A 55 -14.86 -14.45 -10.88
C ASP A 55 -13.40 -14.62 -10.39
N GLU A 56 -12.90 -15.86 -10.31
CA GLU A 56 -11.51 -16.13 -9.93
C GLU A 56 -10.51 -15.46 -10.89
N LYS A 57 -10.79 -15.49 -12.20
CA LYS A 57 -9.90 -14.83 -13.17
C LYS A 57 -9.94 -13.32 -13.01
N LEU A 58 -11.12 -12.73 -12.81
CA LEU A 58 -11.27 -11.29 -12.54
C LEU A 58 -10.52 -10.88 -11.27
N PHE A 59 -10.65 -11.65 -10.19
CA PHE A 59 -9.94 -11.42 -8.94
C PHE A 59 -8.42 -11.46 -9.13
N GLN A 60 -7.88 -12.52 -9.75
CA GLN A 60 -6.43 -12.63 -9.92
C GLN A 60 -5.85 -11.55 -10.85
N GLU A 61 -6.57 -11.17 -11.90
CA GLU A 61 -6.14 -10.10 -12.81
C GLU A 61 -6.17 -8.73 -12.13
N ALA A 62 -7.25 -8.40 -11.41
CA ALA A 62 -7.33 -7.19 -10.62
C ALA A 62 -6.24 -7.15 -9.52
N ARG A 63 -5.99 -8.28 -8.85
CA ARG A 63 -4.92 -8.42 -7.85
C ARG A 63 -3.54 -8.21 -8.48
N ARG A 64 -3.28 -8.77 -9.67
CA ARG A 64 -2.02 -8.61 -10.42
C ARG A 64 -1.77 -7.14 -10.76
N ILE A 65 -2.79 -6.44 -11.25
CA ILE A 65 -2.70 -5.00 -11.57
C ILE A 65 -2.45 -4.17 -10.32
N VAL A 66 -3.20 -4.38 -9.24
CA VAL A 66 -2.98 -3.66 -7.97
C VAL A 66 -1.56 -3.91 -7.42
N GLY A 67 -1.06 -5.14 -7.50
CA GLY A 67 0.32 -5.45 -7.15
C GLY A 67 1.34 -4.65 -7.96
N ALA A 68 1.15 -4.57 -9.28
CA ALA A 68 1.99 -3.77 -10.16
C ALA A 68 1.92 -2.26 -9.85
N VAL A 69 0.73 -1.73 -9.53
CA VAL A 69 0.57 -0.33 -9.10
C VAL A 69 1.35 -0.04 -7.82
N ILE A 70 1.25 -0.91 -6.81
CA ILE A 70 1.98 -0.76 -5.55
C ILE A 70 3.49 -0.82 -5.79
N GLN A 71 3.97 -1.76 -6.61
CA GLN A 71 5.38 -1.85 -6.98
C GLN A 71 5.85 -0.58 -7.71
N HIS A 72 5.07 -0.08 -8.66
CA HIS A 72 5.41 1.14 -9.40
C HIS A 72 5.50 2.35 -8.47
N ILE A 73 4.49 2.62 -7.64
CA ILE A 73 4.53 3.72 -6.66
C ILE A 73 5.75 3.57 -5.75
N THR A 74 6.05 2.35 -5.30
CA THR A 74 7.19 2.09 -4.41
C THR A 74 8.52 2.44 -5.08
N TYR A 75 8.81 1.88 -6.26
CA TYR A 75 10.12 2.07 -6.91
C TYR A 75 10.25 3.40 -7.64
N ARG A 76 9.17 3.92 -8.21
CA ARG A 76 9.20 5.13 -9.03
C ARG A 76 9.05 6.42 -8.22
N GLU A 77 8.30 6.39 -7.13
CA GLU A 77 7.89 7.58 -6.39
C GLU A 77 8.43 7.59 -4.95
N PHE A 78 8.29 6.49 -4.21
CA PHE A 78 8.67 6.44 -2.80
C PHE A 78 10.18 6.27 -2.58
N LEU A 79 10.79 5.22 -3.13
CA LEU A 79 12.21 4.91 -2.92
C LEU A 79 13.16 6.05 -3.34
N PRO A 80 12.95 6.77 -4.47
CA PRO A 80 13.83 7.88 -4.84
C PRO A 80 13.85 9.01 -3.82
N ILE A 81 12.73 9.28 -3.14
CA ILE A 81 12.62 10.32 -2.11
C ILE A 81 13.37 9.89 -0.84
N ILE A 82 13.29 8.60 -0.49
CA ILE A 82 13.92 8.07 0.73
C ILE A 82 15.42 7.83 0.57
N LEU A 83 15.83 7.25 -0.55
CA LEU A 83 17.20 6.77 -0.78
C LEU A 83 18.08 7.80 -1.50
N GLY A 84 17.48 8.72 -2.25
CA GLY A 84 18.19 9.67 -3.09
C GLY A 84 18.76 9.04 -4.39
N PRO A 85 19.13 9.88 -5.37
CA PRO A 85 19.48 9.43 -6.71
C PRO A 85 20.76 8.58 -6.76
N GLN A 86 21.73 8.82 -5.87
CA GLN A 86 22.97 8.05 -5.86
C GLN A 86 22.73 6.59 -5.48
N VAL A 87 21.94 6.34 -4.43
CA VAL A 87 21.63 4.99 -3.97
C VAL A 87 20.75 4.25 -4.98
N MET A 88 19.75 4.93 -5.54
CA MET A 88 18.91 4.37 -6.61
C MET A 88 19.76 3.85 -7.78
N LYS A 89 20.80 4.61 -8.19
CA LYS A 89 21.72 4.22 -9.26
C LYS A 89 22.66 3.08 -8.87
N ILE A 90 23.22 3.10 -7.65
CA ILE A 90 24.14 2.05 -7.18
C ILE A 90 23.46 0.67 -7.15
N PHE A 91 22.18 0.64 -6.78
CA PHE A 91 21.42 -0.61 -6.66
C PHE A 91 20.51 -0.91 -7.87
N ASP A 92 20.63 -0.15 -8.97
CA ASP A 92 19.82 -0.30 -10.18
C ASP A 92 18.29 -0.39 -9.92
N LEU A 93 17.79 0.50 -9.07
CA LEU A 93 16.39 0.50 -8.62
C LEU A 93 15.48 1.39 -9.50
N GLU A 94 16.03 1.99 -10.56
CA GLU A 94 15.30 2.93 -11.41
C GLU A 94 14.33 2.20 -12.35
N VAL A 95 13.06 2.63 -12.35
CA VAL A 95 12.05 2.07 -13.26
C VAL A 95 12.33 2.54 -14.69
N HIS A 96 12.41 1.58 -15.62
CA HIS A 96 12.57 1.89 -17.04
C HIS A 96 11.43 2.76 -17.58
N LYS A 97 11.76 3.78 -18.38
CA LYS A 97 10.76 4.66 -19.01
C LYS A 97 9.96 3.96 -20.11
N LYS A 98 10.51 2.89 -20.70
CA LYS A 98 9.91 2.09 -21.77
C LYS A 98 10.41 0.65 -21.69
N GLY A 99 9.59 -0.29 -22.17
CA GLY A 99 9.92 -1.72 -22.20
C GLY A 99 9.71 -2.42 -20.85
N TYR A 100 10.17 -3.66 -20.77
CA TYR A 100 10.05 -4.52 -19.59
C TYR A 100 11.40 -4.74 -18.93
N TYR A 101 11.42 -4.79 -17.61
CA TYR A 101 12.56 -5.28 -16.85
C TYR A 101 12.79 -6.76 -17.19
N LYS A 102 14.04 -7.14 -17.49
CA LYS A 102 14.42 -8.51 -17.89
C LYS A 102 15.36 -9.20 -16.90
N GLY A 103 15.73 -8.55 -15.81
CA GLY A 103 16.69 -9.08 -14.82
C GLY A 103 16.05 -9.92 -13.73
N TYR A 104 14.97 -10.66 -14.02
CA TYR A 104 14.46 -11.64 -13.06
C TYR A 104 15.47 -12.79 -12.94
N ASP A 105 15.93 -13.05 -11.73
CA ASP A 105 16.85 -14.13 -11.41
C ASP A 105 16.22 -15.03 -10.34
N PRO A 106 15.90 -16.30 -10.67
CA PRO A 106 15.27 -17.22 -9.73
C PRO A 106 16.19 -17.66 -8.57
N THR A 107 17.49 -17.36 -8.64
CA THR A 107 18.45 -17.71 -7.59
C THR A 107 18.54 -16.67 -6.47
N ILE A 108 17.99 -15.47 -6.70
CA ILE A 108 17.96 -14.40 -5.70
C ILE A 108 17.03 -14.78 -4.56
N ASN A 109 17.49 -14.61 -3.32
CA ASN A 109 16.67 -14.80 -2.12
C ASN A 109 15.81 -13.55 -1.87
N PRO A 110 14.47 -13.61 -2.02
CA PRO A 110 13.59 -12.46 -1.85
C PRO A 110 13.15 -12.25 -0.39
N THR A 111 13.71 -12.98 0.57
CA THR A 111 13.31 -12.92 1.97
C THR A 111 13.69 -11.58 2.59
N ILE A 112 12.81 -11.05 3.45
CA ILE A 112 13.07 -9.83 4.20
C ILE A 112 14.13 -10.09 5.28
N ALA A 113 15.23 -9.34 5.25
CA ALA A 113 16.26 -9.39 6.28
C ALA A 113 15.70 -8.98 7.66
N ASN A 114 16.15 -9.65 8.72
CA ASN A 114 15.70 -9.36 10.08
C ASN A 114 16.00 -7.90 10.48
N SER A 115 17.19 -7.40 10.15
CA SER A 115 17.58 -6.01 10.41
C SER A 115 16.65 -5.00 9.74
N PHE A 116 16.15 -5.32 8.55
CA PHE A 116 15.20 -4.48 7.83
C PHE A 116 13.85 -4.42 8.54
N SER A 117 13.25 -5.58 8.86
CA SER A 117 11.90 -5.66 9.44
C SER A 117 11.83 -5.21 10.90
N THR A 118 12.89 -5.40 11.68
CA THR A 118 12.91 -5.12 13.12
C THR A 118 13.40 -3.73 13.46
N ALA A 119 14.31 -3.16 12.65
CA ALA A 119 14.99 -1.89 12.96
C ALA A 119 14.96 -0.90 11.79
N ALA A 120 15.62 -1.18 10.67
CA ALA A 120 15.92 -0.16 9.66
C ALA A 120 14.66 0.47 9.03
N TYR A 121 13.66 -0.34 8.66
CA TYR A 121 12.44 0.18 8.04
C TYR A 121 11.49 0.87 9.04
N ARG A 122 11.84 0.91 10.34
CA ARG A 122 11.16 1.72 11.34
C ARG A 122 11.59 3.20 11.32
N PHE A 123 12.48 3.61 10.42
CA PHE A 123 12.82 5.03 10.24
C PHE A 123 11.56 5.90 10.06
N GLY A 124 10.48 5.34 9.49
CA GLY A 124 9.18 6.01 9.34
C GLY A 124 8.58 6.52 10.65
N HIS A 125 8.96 5.97 11.82
CA HIS A 125 8.53 6.50 13.11
C HIS A 125 9.04 7.93 13.38
N SER A 126 10.17 8.31 12.78
CA SER A 126 10.67 9.70 12.84
C SER A 126 9.85 10.70 12.01
N LEU A 127 9.00 10.20 11.10
CA LEU A 127 8.15 11.01 10.22
C LEU A 127 6.73 11.21 10.79
N VAL A 128 6.38 10.49 11.87
CA VAL A 128 5.04 10.50 12.44
C VAL A 128 4.75 11.84 13.08
N GLN A 129 3.67 12.48 12.63
CA GLN A 129 3.15 13.71 13.21
C GLN A 129 2.30 13.40 14.45
N ARG A 130 2.14 14.39 15.34
CA ARG A 130 1.38 14.24 16.59
C ARG A 130 -0.12 14.02 16.37
N SER A 131 -0.67 14.46 15.23
CA SER A 131 -2.10 14.37 14.94
C SER A 131 -2.37 14.24 13.45
N PHE A 132 -3.54 13.70 13.11
CA PHE A 132 -4.07 13.70 11.75
C PHE A 132 -5.00 14.90 11.56
N ILE A 133 -4.66 15.78 10.62
CA ILE A 133 -5.55 16.87 10.20
C ILE A 133 -6.47 16.34 9.12
N ARG A 134 -7.78 16.52 9.29
CA ARG A 134 -8.79 16.19 8.29
C ARG A 134 -9.14 17.45 7.52
N PHE A 135 -9.43 17.30 6.23
CA PHE A 135 -9.79 18.42 5.36
C PHE A 135 -11.13 18.16 4.68
N ASP A 136 -11.89 19.22 4.43
CA ASP A 136 -13.12 19.17 3.64
C ASP A 136 -12.83 19.13 2.13
N SER A 137 -13.88 19.14 1.30
CA SER A 137 -13.75 19.15 -0.16
C SER A 137 -13.06 20.40 -0.73
N ASN A 138 -13.01 21.50 0.04
CA ASN A 138 -12.34 22.74 -0.33
C ASN A 138 -10.93 22.85 0.29
N HIS A 139 -10.37 21.75 0.81
CA HIS A 139 -9.07 21.71 1.47
C HIS A 139 -8.97 22.59 2.73
N ARG A 140 -10.10 22.82 3.42
CA ARG A 140 -10.12 23.55 4.70
C ARG A 140 -10.03 22.57 5.87
N PRO A 141 -9.27 22.87 6.92
CA PRO A 141 -9.13 21.96 8.06
C PRO A 141 -10.47 21.79 8.79
N ILE A 142 -10.81 20.54 9.10
CA ILE A 142 -11.96 20.16 9.91
C ILE A 142 -11.48 20.01 11.35
N PHE A 143 -11.85 20.95 12.21
CA PHE A 143 -11.58 20.88 13.64
C PHE A 143 -12.68 20.08 14.34
N ASN A 144 -12.30 19.22 15.28
CA ASN A 144 -13.29 18.61 16.16
C ASN A 144 -13.88 19.72 17.02
N SER A 145 -15.20 19.90 17.00
CA SER A 145 -15.90 20.68 18.02
C SER A 145 -15.58 20.06 19.39
N LYS A 146 -15.14 20.89 20.34
CA LYS A 146 -14.98 20.48 21.74
C LYS A 146 -16.31 19.96 22.29
#